data_AF-A0A060Z8D0-F1
#
_entry.id   AF-A0A060Z8D0-F1
#
_cell.length_a   1.000
_cell.length_b   1.000
_cell.length_c   1.000
_cell.angle_alpha   90.00
_cell.angle_beta   90.00
_cell.angle_gamma   90.00
#
_symmetry.space_group_name_H-M   'P 1'
#
loop_
_entity.id
_entity.type
_entity.pdbx_description
1 polymer ?
#
loop_
_entity_poly.entity_id
_entity_poly.type
_entity_poly.pdbx_seq_one_letter_code
_entity_poly.pdbx_strand_id
1 'polypeptide(L)'
;MCCRHLTLHPQTPPSGLPGPRSRHRSVLLRIITVDPSLRDREDQFGRTPLMYCVLADRLDCAETLLKTGASVNKTDHSQRTALHLAAQKVHYNT
;
A
#
# COMPACT_ATOMS: atom_id res chain seq x y z
N MET A 1 40.29 -19.49 -14.34
CA MET A 1 40.08 -18.43 -13.33
C MET A 1 38.59 -18.16 -13.21
N CYS A 2 38.09 -18.26 -11.97
CA CYS A 2 36.74 -17.94 -11.46
C CYS A 2 35.53 -18.78 -11.89
N CYS A 3 35.25 -19.77 -11.06
CA CYS A 3 33.91 -20.31 -10.83
C CYS A 3 33.00 -19.29 -10.10
N ARG A 4 31.68 -19.42 -10.34
CA ARG A 4 30.59 -19.32 -9.35
C ARG A 4 30.10 -17.91 -8.95
N HIS A 5 28.93 -17.53 -9.46
CA HIS A 5 27.75 -17.31 -8.60
C HIS A 5 26.44 -17.41 -9.38
N LEU A 6 25.64 -18.43 -9.01
CA LEU A 6 24.19 -18.47 -9.16
C LEU A 6 23.58 -17.18 -8.62
N THR A 7 22.64 -16.57 -9.33
CA THR A 7 21.31 -16.31 -8.74
C THR A 7 20.26 -16.26 -9.86
N LEU A 8 19.46 -17.32 -9.91
CA LEU A 8 18.10 -17.30 -10.43
C LEU A 8 17.34 -16.17 -9.74
N HIS A 9 16.64 -15.31 -10.47
CA HIS A 9 15.18 -15.20 -10.32
C HIS A 9 14.61 -14.17 -11.31
N PRO A 10 13.69 -14.58 -12.19
CA PRO A 10 12.83 -13.65 -12.89
C PRO A 10 11.86 -13.05 -11.87
N GLN A 11 11.92 -11.73 -11.65
CA GLN A 11 10.90 -11.04 -10.86
C GLN A 11 9.70 -10.75 -11.77
N THR A 12 9.04 -11.82 -12.23
CA THR A 12 7.64 -11.75 -12.64
C THR A 12 6.80 -11.65 -11.37
N PRO A 13 6.07 -10.55 -11.09
CA PRO A 13 5.05 -10.60 -10.06
C PRO A 13 4.01 -11.66 -10.47
N PRO A 14 3.59 -12.55 -9.54
CA PRO A 14 2.70 -13.64 -9.88
C PRO A 14 1.39 -13.09 -10.43
N SER A 15 0.99 -13.66 -11.56
CA SER A 15 -0.35 -13.60 -12.14
C SER A 15 -1.37 -14.22 -11.18
N GLY A 16 -1.63 -13.55 -10.06
CA GLY A 16 -2.74 -13.81 -9.17
C GLY A 16 -3.92 -12.99 -9.67
N LEU A 17 -4.85 -13.65 -10.37
CA LEU A 17 -6.20 -13.14 -10.59
C LEU A 17 -6.73 -12.60 -9.26
N PRO A 18 -7.10 -11.31 -9.13
CA PRO A 18 -7.88 -10.91 -7.97
C PRO A 18 -9.24 -11.61 -8.12
N GLY A 19 -9.51 -12.55 -7.20
CA GLY A 19 -10.83 -13.15 -7.04
C GLY A 19 -11.94 -12.10 -6.89
N PRO A 20 -13.22 -12.49 -6.96
CA PRO A 20 -14.35 -11.56 -7.04
C PRO A 20 -14.29 -10.54 -5.90
N ARG A 21 -13.82 -9.33 -6.25
CA ARG A 21 -13.48 -8.29 -5.29
C ARG A 21 -14.74 -7.81 -4.62
N SER A 22 -14.82 -8.08 -3.32
CA SER A 22 -15.82 -7.62 -2.38
C SER A 22 -16.35 -6.23 -2.75
N ARG A 23 -17.68 -6.14 -2.89
CA ARG A 23 -18.46 -4.97 -3.33
C ARG A 23 -18.48 -3.85 -2.28
N HIS A 24 -17.32 -3.45 -1.79
CA HIS A 24 -17.13 -2.21 -1.05
C HIS A 24 -15.88 -1.53 -1.58
N ARG A 25 -15.97 -1.08 -2.84
CA ARG A 25 -14.98 -0.22 -3.49
C ARG A 25 -14.95 1.10 -2.74
N SER A 26 -14.09 1.17 -1.73
CA SER A 26 -13.94 2.30 -0.82
C SER A 26 -13.84 3.60 -1.62
N VAL A 27 -14.48 4.66 -1.13
CA VAL A 27 -14.54 5.98 -1.79
C VAL A 27 -13.15 6.47 -2.21
N LEU A 28 -12.14 6.17 -1.40
CA LEU A 28 -10.72 6.42 -1.68
C LEU A 28 -10.26 5.85 -3.03
N LEU A 29 -10.64 4.61 -3.38
CA LEU A 29 -10.31 3.99 -4.67
C LEU A 29 -11.01 4.66 -5.84
N ARG A 30 -12.24 5.15 -5.66
CA ARG A 30 -12.91 5.94 -6.72
C ARG A 30 -12.15 7.24 -6.97
N ILE A 31 -11.73 7.93 -5.91
CA ILE A 31 -10.99 9.19 -6.01
C ILE A 31 -9.64 8.98 -6.70
N ILE A 32 -8.89 7.94 -6.33
CA ILE A 32 -7.59 7.61 -6.95
C ILE A 32 -7.74 7.22 -8.44
N THR A 33 -8.84 6.56 -8.82
CA THR A 33 -9.10 6.25 -10.24
C THR A 33 -9.48 7.46 -11.08
N VAL A 34 -10.05 8.50 -10.46
CA VAL A 34 -10.38 9.76 -11.15
C VAL A 34 -9.12 10.62 -11.29
N ASP A 35 -8.31 10.72 -10.23
CA ASP A 35 -7.07 11.47 -10.24
C ASP A 35 -5.91 10.65 -9.64
N PRO A 36 -5.02 10.06 -10.47
CA PRO A 36 -3.90 9.27 -10.00
C PRO A 36 -2.85 10.12 -9.24
N SER A 37 -2.89 11.44 -9.38
CA SER A 37 -2.06 12.39 -8.62
C SER A 37 -2.35 12.37 -7.12
N LEU A 38 -3.52 11.87 -6.72
CA LEU A 38 -3.95 11.84 -5.32
C LEU A 38 -3.37 10.67 -4.53
N ARG A 39 -2.81 9.63 -5.18
CA ARG A 39 -2.36 8.39 -4.50
C ARG A 39 -1.26 8.60 -3.45
N ASP A 40 -0.41 9.60 -3.68
CA ASP A 40 0.71 9.97 -2.80
C ASP A 40 0.50 11.33 -2.12
N ARG A 41 -0.68 11.93 -2.31
CA ARG A 41 -0.98 13.24 -1.76
C ARG A 41 -1.17 13.11 -0.26
N GLU A 42 -0.51 13.99 0.47
CA GLU A 42 -0.55 14.03 1.91
C GLU A 42 -1.67 14.96 2.39
N ASP A 43 -2.31 14.61 3.50
CA ASP A 43 -3.23 15.50 4.21
C ASP A 43 -2.48 16.48 5.14
N GLN A 44 -3.22 17.26 5.93
CA GLN A 44 -2.65 18.19 6.91
C GLN A 44 -1.79 17.55 8.00
N PHE A 45 -1.79 16.22 8.12
CA PHE A 45 -0.99 15.45 9.07
C PHE A 45 0.18 14.70 8.38
N GLY A 46 0.39 14.92 7.07
CA GLY A 46 1.38 14.18 6.29
C GLY A 46 0.91 12.78 5.88
N ARG A 47 -0.36 12.44 6.08
CA ARG A 47 -0.85 11.07 5.85
C ARG A 47 -1.23 10.86 4.41
N THR A 48 -0.73 9.76 3.84
CA THR A 48 -1.08 9.34 2.49
C THR A 48 -2.34 8.45 2.47
N PRO A 49 -3.01 8.32 1.32
CA PRO A 49 -4.06 7.32 1.11
C PRO A 49 -3.73 5.92 1.60
N LEU A 50 -2.47 5.49 1.45
CA LEU A 50 -2.02 4.18 1.90
C LEU A 50 -2.08 4.05 3.43
N MET A 51 -1.69 5.09 4.16
CA MET A 51 -1.82 5.13 5.62
C MET A 51 -3.28 5.06 6.06
N TYR A 52 -4.19 5.74 5.36
CA TYR A 52 -5.62 5.63 5.62
C TYR A 52 -6.17 4.22 5.40
N CYS A 53 -5.68 3.51 4.38
CA CYS A 53 -6.09 2.12 4.14
C CYS A 53 -5.67 1.21 5.30
N VAL A 54 -4.47 1.40 5.85
CA VAL A 54 -3.98 0.67 7.02
C VAL A 54 -4.80 0.99 8.26
N LEU A 55 -5.03 2.28 8.54
CA LEU A 55 -5.85 2.71 9.68
C LEU A 55 -7.26 2.11 9.60
N ALA A 56 -7.86 2.09 8.41
CA ALA A 56 -9.20 1.56 8.17
C ALA A 56 -9.29 0.03 8.03
N ASP A 57 -8.19 -0.72 8.16
CA ASP A 57 -8.12 -2.18 7.94
C ASP A 57 -8.48 -2.65 6.53
N ARG A 58 -8.30 -1.78 5.53
CA ARG A 58 -8.72 -2.04 4.15
C ARG A 58 -7.55 -2.54 3.33
N LEU A 59 -7.19 -3.80 3.51
CA LEU A 59 -6.14 -4.47 2.74
C LEU A 59 -6.38 -4.40 1.23
N ASP A 60 -7.63 -4.56 0.77
CA ASP A 60 -8.00 -4.43 -0.65
C ASP A 60 -7.64 -3.05 -1.24
N CYS A 61 -7.78 -2.01 -0.41
CA CYS A 61 -7.49 -0.63 -0.82
C CYS A 61 -5.98 -0.39 -0.85
N ALA A 62 -5.26 -0.90 0.14
CA ALA A 62 -3.80 -0.88 0.15
C ALA A 62 -3.24 -1.63 -1.07
N GLU A 63 -3.73 -2.83 -1.37
CA GLU A 63 -3.30 -3.61 -2.52
C GLU A 63 -3.53 -2.87 -3.84
N THR A 64 -4.68 -2.21 -3.98
CA THR A 64 -4.99 -1.43 -5.19
C THR A 64 -4.08 -0.21 -5.32
N LEU A 65 -3.83 0.53 -4.23
CA LEU A 65 -2.89 1.65 -4.20
C LEU A 65 -1.46 1.23 -4.59
N LEU A 66 -0.99 0.10 -4.05
CA LEU A 66 0.30 -0.48 -4.39
C LEU A 66 0.38 -0.86 -5.88
N LYS A 67 -0.68 -1.50 -6.40
CA LYS A 67 -0.80 -1.83 -7.84
C LYS A 67 -0.77 -0.58 -8.73
N THR A 68 -1.27 0.56 -8.24
CA THR A 68 -1.19 1.84 -8.94
C THR A 68 0.15 2.56 -8.78
N GLY A 69 1.13 1.99 -8.07
CA GLY A 69 2.46 2.59 -7.88
C GLY A 69 2.52 3.68 -6.80
N ALA A 70 1.68 3.57 -5.76
CA ALA A 70 1.77 4.46 -4.60
C ALA A 70 3.07 4.23 -3.83
N SER A 71 3.64 5.31 -3.29
CA SER A 71 4.86 5.32 -2.51
C SER A 71 4.63 4.79 -1.09
N VAL A 72 5.26 3.67 -0.78
CA VAL A 72 5.18 3.00 0.53
C VAL A 72 6.06 3.65 1.59
N ASN A 73 7.07 4.41 1.17
CA ASN A 73 8.10 4.96 2.03
C ASN A 73 7.74 6.37 2.54
N LYS A 74 6.59 6.91 2.15
CA LYS A 74 6.11 8.19 2.67
C LYS A 74 5.87 8.09 4.17
N THR A 75 6.25 9.15 4.88
CA THR A 75 6.09 9.29 6.33
C THR A 75 5.11 10.41 6.65
N ASP A 76 4.36 10.25 7.73
CA ASP A 76 3.53 11.33 8.27
C ASP A 76 4.40 12.38 9.00
N HIS A 77 3.79 13.44 9.52
CA HIS A 77 4.52 14.46 10.29
C HIS A 77 5.19 13.90 11.57
N SER A 78 4.80 12.72 12.03
CA SER A 78 5.43 11.99 13.13
C SER A 78 6.52 11.02 12.66
N GLN A 79 6.96 11.12 11.39
CA GLN A 79 7.94 10.23 10.77
C GLN A 79 7.51 8.76 10.71
N ARG A 80 6.20 8.48 10.76
CA ARG A 80 5.65 7.13 10.69
C ARG A 80 5.25 6.77 9.27
N THR A 81 5.71 5.62 8.80
CA THR A 81 5.24 5.02 7.54
C THR A 81 3.93 4.27 7.73
N ALA A 82 3.29 3.86 6.64
CA ALA A 82 2.12 2.98 6.68
C ALA A 82 2.37 1.69 7.49
N LEU A 83 3.59 1.15 7.46
CA LEU A 83 3.96 -0.03 8.25
C LEU A 83 4.01 0.25 9.75
N HIS A 84 4.53 1.42 10.16
CA HIS A 84 4.54 1.81 11.58
C HIS A 84 3.11 1.89 12.13
N LEU A 85 2.19 2.45 11.36
CA LEU A 85 0.77 2.54 11.72
C LEU A 85 0.09 1.16 11.80
N ALA A 86 0.47 0.24 10.90
CA ALA A 86 -0.01 -1.15 10.94
C ALA A 86 0.47 -1.88 12.19
N ALA A 87 1.75 -1.75 12.51
CA ALA A 87 2.35 -2.38 13.69
C ALA A 87 1.72 -1.86 14.98
N GLN A 88 1.50 -0.54 15.07
CA GLN A 88 0.81 0.05 16.21
C GLN A 88 -0.59 -0.58 16.37
N LYS A 89 -1.28 -0.87 15.26
CA LYS A 89 -2.66 -1.38 15.26
C LYS A 89 -2.87 -2.77 15.80
N VAL A 90 -1.89 -3.62 15.67
CA VAL A 90 -1.95 -4.96 16.25
C VAL A 90 -2.04 -4.89 17.78
N HIS A 91 -1.52 -3.84 18.41
CA HIS A 91 -1.47 -3.71 19.87
C HIS A 91 -2.72 -3.10 20.52
N TYR A 92 -3.63 -2.45 19.78
CA TYR A 92 -4.85 -1.86 20.36
C TYR A 92 -6.09 -2.77 20.29
N ASN A 93 -5.96 -4.02 19.84
CA ASN A 93 -7.07 -4.98 19.74
C ASN A 93 -6.96 -6.14 20.75
N THR A 94 -6.35 -5.89 21.91
CA THR A 94 -6.37 -6.77 23.09
C THR A 94 -7.36 -6.26 24.12
#